data_AF-A0A3D3S6D7-F1
#
_entry.id   AF-A0A3D3S6D7-F1
#
_cell.length_a   1.000
_cell.length_b   1.000
_cell.length_c   1.000
_cell.angle_alpha   90.00
_cell.angle_beta   90.00
_cell.angle_gamma   90.00
#
_symmetry.space_group_name_H-M   'P 1'
#
loop_
_entity.id
_entity.type
_entity.pdbx_description
1 polymer ?
#
loop_
_entity_poly.entity_id
_entity_poly.type
_entity_poly.pdbx_seq_one_letter_code
_entity_poly.pdbx_strand_id
1 'polypeptide(L)'
;PHEVEQIVGAVAQHIPGDQLGIHCHNDTDNAVANSLAAVRAGARQVQGTLNGLGERCGNANLISLAPTLMLKLGYATGLDADDLAHLTHASHFVDERLNRTPNRHAPYVGENAFAHKGGLHVSAVEKDPRSYEHVAPEQVGNHRKILVSDQAGRANVLALLDEVGLALAADDPRVGQLVELVKARELEGYTYDGAEASFELLARGLLEGLPEYFVLDTYRVIDERRLTEGQLVTLSEATMKVRVGGRLHMTVAEGNGPVHALDLALRQALLAAYPALTELQLTDYKVRILESAAGTGAVTRVMLECSDASRRRWTTVGASSNVIEASWQALSDAIVYKLWHDAHARGRA
;
A
#
# COMPACT_ATOMS: atom_id res chain seq x y z
N PRO A 1 -5.94 -2.53 -32.54
CA PRO A 1 -4.64 -3.22 -32.78
C PRO A 1 -4.47 -3.84 -34.17
N HIS A 2 -5.39 -4.70 -34.65
CA HIS A 2 -5.24 -5.40 -35.93
C HIS A 2 -5.18 -4.44 -37.14
N GLU A 3 -6.01 -3.39 -37.18
CA GLU A 3 -5.94 -2.36 -38.22
C GLU A 3 -4.58 -1.63 -38.20
N VAL A 4 -4.05 -1.32 -37.01
CA VAL A 4 -2.73 -0.69 -36.89
C VAL A 4 -1.63 -1.58 -37.48
N GLU A 5 -1.67 -2.90 -37.21
CA GLU A 5 -0.71 -3.86 -37.78
C GLU A 5 -0.78 -3.89 -39.30
N GLN A 6 -1.99 -3.92 -39.88
CA GLN A 6 -2.19 -3.91 -41.32
C GLN A 6 -1.71 -2.61 -41.97
N ILE A 7 -2.09 -1.47 -41.41
CA ILE A 7 -1.72 -0.14 -41.93
C ILE A 7 -0.20 0.04 -41.85
N VAL A 8 0.41 -0.25 -40.69
CA VAL A 8 1.86 -0.13 -40.52
C VAL A 8 2.59 -1.12 -41.43
N GLY A 9 2.06 -2.33 -41.63
CA GLY A 9 2.64 -3.31 -42.54
C GLY A 9 2.63 -2.84 -44.00
N ALA A 10 1.54 -2.19 -44.43
CA ALA A 10 1.48 -1.57 -45.76
C ALA A 10 2.45 -0.39 -45.90
N VAL A 11 2.61 0.42 -44.85
CA VAL A 11 3.59 1.52 -44.84
C VAL A 11 5.02 0.99 -44.87
N ALA A 12 5.32 -0.07 -44.12
CA ALA A 12 6.65 -0.67 -44.03
C ALA A 12 7.14 -1.30 -45.36
N GLN A 13 6.24 -1.59 -46.30
CA GLN A 13 6.61 -1.98 -47.67
C GLN A 13 7.25 -0.83 -48.47
N HIS A 14 7.00 0.42 -48.06
CA HIS A 14 7.43 1.62 -48.76
C HIS A 14 8.47 2.43 -47.97
N ILE A 15 8.42 2.36 -46.63
CA ILE A 15 9.31 3.07 -45.71
C ILE A 15 10.06 2.04 -44.86
N PRO A 16 11.41 2.02 -44.91
CA PRO A 16 12.22 1.15 -44.06
C PRO A 16 11.87 1.30 -42.58
N GLY A 17 11.89 0.17 -41.85
CA GLY A 17 11.44 0.13 -40.46
C GLY A 17 12.25 1.02 -39.51
N ASP A 18 13.55 1.21 -39.76
CA ASP A 18 14.44 2.11 -39.02
C ASP A 18 14.07 3.60 -39.18
N GLN A 19 13.24 3.93 -40.17
CA GLN A 19 12.68 5.25 -40.41
C GLN A 19 11.19 5.34 -40.07
N LEU A 20 10.64 4.31 -39.41
CA LEU A 20 9.22 4.21 -39.09
C LEU A 20 8.97 4.22 -37.58
N GLY A 21 8.20 5.21 -37.14
CA GLY A 21 7.76 5.38 -35.75
C GLY A 21 6.25 5.25 -35.56
N ILE A 22 5.84 4.94 -34.33
CA ILE A 22 4.44 4.92 -33.91
C ILE A 22 4.24 5.78 -32.66
N HIS A 23 3.16 6.57 -32.65
CA HIS A 23 2.69 7.34 -31.50
C HIS A 23 1.22 7.02 -31.27
N CYS A 24 0.92 6.33 -30.16
CA CYS A 24 -0.45 5.92 -29.86
C CYS A 24 -0.98 6.65 -28.63
N HIS A 25 -2.18 7.23 -28.75
CA HIS A 25 -2.98 7.69 -27.63
C HIS A 25 -3.85 6.55 -27.06
N ASN A 26 -4.31 6.71 -25.81
CA ASN A 26 -4.98 5.66 -25.05
C ASN A 26 -6.50 5.86 -24.88
N ASP A 27 -7.17 6.54 -25.81
CA ASP A 27 -8.60 6.88 -25.72
C ASP A 27 -9.53 5.65 -25.61
N THR A 28 -9.07 4.47 -26.04
CA THR A 28 -9.82 3.20 -25.93
C THR A 28 -9.08 2.15 -25.08
N ASP A 29 -8.10 2.58 -24.30
CA ASP A 29 -7.22 1.71 -23.49
C ASP A 29 -6.39 0.69 -24.29
N ASN A 30 -6.13 1.00 -25.56
CA ASN A 30 -5.43 0.11 -26.50
C ASN A 30 -4.03 0.62 -26.91
N ALA A 31 -3.50 1.69 -26.30
CA ALA A 31 -2.27 2.33 -26.78
C ALA A 31 -1.08 1.36 -26.80
N VAL A 32 -0.86 0.62 -25.70
CA VAL A 32 0.22 -0.38 -25.61
C VAL A 32 0.04 -1.48 -26.66
N ALA A 33 -1.18 -2.00 -26.82
CA ALA A 33 -1.47 -3.05 -27.80
C ALA A 33 -1.26 -2.57 -29.25
N ASN A 34 -1.63 -1.33 -29.55
CA ASN A 34 -1.41 -0.70 -30.85
C ASN A 34 0.09 -0.47 -31.13
N SER A 35 0.85 0.00 -30.13
CA SER A 35 2.30 0.16 -30.27
C SER A 35 3.01 -1.18 -30.53
N LEU A 36 2.65 -2.24 -29.80
CA LEU A 36 3.20 -3.58 -30.04
C LEU A 36 2.82 -4.13 -31.42
N ALA A 37 1.60 -3.87 -31.88
CA ALA A 37 1.16 -4.24 -33.23
C ALA A 37 1.98 -3.54 -34.32
N ALA A 38 2.24 -2.24 -34.16
CA ALA A 38 3.10 -1.49 -35.08
C ALA A 38 4.55 -2.02 -35.10
N VAL A 39 5.11 -2.40 -33.94
CA VAL A 39 6.46 -2.98 -33.87
C VAL A 39 6.53 -4.31 -34.62
N ARG A 40 5.55 -5.20 -34.44
CA ARG A 40 5.46 -6.47 -35.21
C ARG A 40 5.37 -6.22 -36.71
N ALA A 41 4.62 -5.20 -37.12
CA ALA A 41 4.45 -4.82 -38.52
C ALA A 41 5.68 -4.16 -39.15
N GLY A 42 6.68 -3.74 -38.36
CA GLY A 42 7.95 -3.23 -38.88
C GLY A 42 8.44 -1.91 -38.28
N ALA A 43 7.65 -1.21 -37.47
CA ALA A 43 8.10 0.02 -36.81
C ALA A 43 9.30 -0.24 -35.87
N ARG A 44 10.24 0.71 -35.79
CA ARG A 44 11.43 0.63 -34.91
C ARG A 44 11.57 1.79 -33.93
N GLN A 45 10.66 2.76 -33.97
CA GLN A 45 10.53 3.79 -32.94
C GLN A 45 9.14 3.74 -32.31
N VAL A 46 9.06 3.73 -30.98
CA VAL A 46 7.81 3.83 -30.23
C VAL A 46 7.85 5.11 -29.39
N GLN A 47 6.88 5.99 -29.62
CA GLN A 47 6.69 7.21 -28.85
C GLN A 47 5.61 6.99 -27.79
N GLY A 48 5.89 7.46 -26.59
CA GLY A 48 5.04 7.29 -25.42
C GLY A 48 5.59 8.07 -24.25
N THR A 49 5.05 7.83 -23.07
CA THR A 49 5.42 8.52 -21.84
C THR A 49 5.53 7.55 -20.67
N LEU A 50 6.30 7.94 -19.65
CA LEU A 50 6.31 7.24 -18.37
C LEU A 50 4.92 7.34 -17.73
N ASN A 51 4.44 6.24 -17.18
CA ASN A 51 3.10 6.08 -16.59
C ASN A 51 1.94 6.41 -17.55
N GLY A 52 2.18 6.45 -18.86
CA GLY A 52 1.14 6.74 -19.86
C GLY A 52 0.61 8.18 -19.82
N LEU A 53 1.35 9.13 -19.22
CA LEU A 53 0.99 10.54 -19.15
C LEU A 53 0.71 11.16 -20.53
N GLY A 54 -0.26 12.05 -20.61
CA GLY A 54 -0.61 12.74 -21.85
C GLY A 54 -1.96 13.42 -21.76
N GLU A 55 -2.42 13.96 -22.89
CA GLU A 55 -3.76 14.52 -22.97
C GLU A 55 -4.83 13.45 -22.83
N ARG A 56 -6.00 13.84 -22.28
CA ARG A 56 -7.19 12.98 -22.15
C ARG A 56 -6.89 11.68 -21.40
N CYS A 57 -6.93 10.54 -22.11
CA CYS A 57 -6.67 9.20 -21.59
C CYS A 57 -5.19 8.83 -21.60
N GLY A 58 -4.30 9.71 -22.09
CA GLY A 58 -2.86 9.52 -22.07
C GLY A 58 -2.26 9.01 -23.37
N ASN A 59 -0.96 8.72 -23.32
CA ASN A 59 -0.18 8.12 -24.40
C ASN A 59 0.16 6.66 -24.08
N ALA A 60 0.79 5.98 -25.04
CA ALA A 60 1.35 4.65 -24.82
C ALA A 60 2.31 4.63 -23.61
N ASN A 61 2.08 3.71 -22.67
CA ASN A 61 2.83 3.64 -21.44
C ASN A 61 4.18 2.95 -21.64
N LEU A 62 5.26 3.72 -21.56
CA LEU A 62 6.63 3.20 -21.71
C LEU A 62 7.02 2.24 -20.58
N ILE A 63 6.43 2.40 -19.38
CA ILE A 63 6.63 1.48 -18.25
C ILE A 63 6.08 0.09 -18.57
N SER A 64 5.00 -0.01 -19.35
CA SER A 64 4.49 -1.32 -19.79
C SER A 64 5.22 -1.83 -21.03
N LEU A 65 5.61 -0.94 -21.95
CA LEU A 65 6.23 -1.31 -23.22
C LEU A 65 7.66 -1.82 -23.07
N ALA A 66 8.52 -1.14 -22.29
CA ALA A 66 9.93 -1.49 -22.15
C ALA A 66 10.15 -2.96 -21.69
N PRO A 67 9.61 -3.41 -20.54
CA PRO A 67 9.79 -4.79 -20.10
C PRO A 67 9.06 -5.79 -21.01
N THR A 68 7.95 -5.41 -21.66
CA THR A 68 7.27 -6.29 -22.62
C THR A 68 8.15 -6.54 -23.85
N LEU A 69 8.73 -5.49 -24.43
CA LEU A 69 9.59 -5.61 -25.61
C LEU A 69 10.83 -6.47 -25.30
N MET A 70 11.44 -6.27 -24.14
CA MET A 70 12.66 -6.98 -23.75
C MET A 70 12.39 -8.40 -23.25
N LEU A 71 11.57 -8.55 -22.20
CA LEU A 71 11.39 -9.82 -21.48
C LEU A 71 10.44 -10.80 -22.18
N LYS A 72 9.50 -10.29 -22.99
CA LYS A 72 8.49 -11.14 -23.66
C LYS A 72 8.77 -11.34 -25.14
N LEU A 73 9.26 -10.31 -25.81
CA LEU A 73 9.42 -10.31 -27.26
C LEU A 73 10.89 -10.41 -27.71
N GLY A 74 11.85 -10.28 -26.78
CA GLY A 74 13.28 -10.45 -27.08
C GLY A 74 13.87 -9.34 -27.95
N TYR A 75 13.26 -8.16 -27.98
CA TYR A 75 13.80 -7.02 -28.72
C TYR A 75 14.90 -6.31 -27.93
N ALA A 76 15.95 -5.89 -28.64
CA ALA A 76 16.93 -4.94 -28.12
C ALA A 76 16.35 -3.52 -28.19
N THR A 77 16.30 -2.83 -27.06
CA THR A 77 15.70 -1.48 -26.91
C THR A 77 16.72 -0.40 -26.58
N GLY A 78 17.99 -0.76 -26.39
CA GLY A 78 19.04 0.12 -25.87
C GLY A 78 19.08 0.22 -24.34
N LEU A 79 18.12 -0.40 -23.66
CA LEU A 79 18.15 -0.66 -22.22
C LEU A 79 18.73 -2.05 -21.95
N ASP A 80 19.36 -2.23 -20.80
CA ASP A 80 19.80 -3.54 -20.31
C ASP A 80 18.95 -4.06 -19.13
N ALA A 81 19.35 -5.20 -18.56
CA ALA A 81 18.64 -5.82 -17.44
C ALA A 81 18.73 -4.99 -16.15
N ASP A 82 19.85 -4.27 -15.96
CA ASP A 82 20.05 -3.42 -14.78
C ASP A 82 19.17 -2.17 -14.89
N ASP A 83 19.00 -1.61 -16.10
CA ASP A 83 18.04 -0.54 -16.35
C ASP A 83 16.60 -0.96 -16.00
N LEU A 84 16.19 -2.17 -16.40
CA LEU A 84 14.84 -2.69 -16.09
C LEU A 84 14.61 -2.87 -14.59
N ALA A 85 15.63 -3.26 -13.83
CA ALA A 85 15.53 -3.36 -12.36
C ALA A 85 15.23 -2.01 -11.68
N HIS A 86 15.43 -0.87 -12.36
CA HIS A 86 15.08 0.46 -11.85
C HIS A 86 13.69 0.95 -12.31
N LEU A 87 12.92 0.16 -13.07
CA LEU A 87 11.69 0.59 -13.71
C LEU A 87 10.60 1.00 -12.71
N THR A 88 10.42 0.22 -11.64
CA THR A 88 9.46 0.56 -10.56
C THR A 88 9.83 1.87 -9.88
N HIS A 89 11.11 2.08 -9.57
CA HIS A 89 11.59 3.34 -9.00
C HIS A 89 11.36 4.51 -9.95
N ALA A 90 11.65 4.36 -11.25
CA ALA A 90 11.43 5.41 -12.24
C ALA A 90 9.94 5.79 -12.37
N SER A 91 9.03 4.82 -12.34
CA SER A 91 7.59 5.06 -12.34
C SER A 91 7.14 5.87 -11.12
N HIS A 92 7.55 5.45 -9.92
CA HIS A 92 7.21 6.14 -8.67
C HIS A 92 7.82 7.53 -8.57
N PHE A 93 9.05 7.71 -9.05
CA PHE A 93 9.71 9.02 -9.08
C PHE A 93 8.93 10.03 -9.93
N VAL A 94 8.39 9.62 -11.07
CA VAL A 94 7.55 10.49 -11.91
C VAL A 94 6.26 10.86 -11.20
N ASP A 95 5.58 9.89 -10.58
CA ASP A 95 4.34 10.15 -9.83
C ASP A 95 4.58 11.08 -8.64
N GLU A 96 5.68 10.89 -7.89
CA GLU A 96 6.10 11.76 -6.79
C GLU A 96 6.31 13.22 -7.28
N ARG A 97 7.05 13.40 -8.39
CA ARG A 97 7.30 14.74 -8.95
C ARG A 97 6.05 15.46 -9.43
N LEU A 98 5.03 14.69 -9.83
CA LEU A 98 3.73 15.22 -10.25
C LEU A 98 2.73 15.31 -9.09
N ASN A 99 3.15 14.97 -7.86
CA ASN A 99 2.30 14.89 -6.68
C ASN A 99 1.05 14.00 -6.91
N ARG A 100 1.26 12.87 -7.59
CA ARG A 100 0.24 11.86 -7.88
C ARG A 100 0.50 10.63 -7.04
N THR A 101 -0.55 10.01 -6.53
CA THR A 101 -0.45 8.70 -5.89
C THR A 101 -0.15 7.64 -6.96
N PRO A 102 0.88 6.79 -6.77
CA PRO A 102 1.15 5.70 -7.70
C PRO A 102 -0.03 4.76 -7.90
N ASN A 103 -0.23 4.31 -9.15
CA ASN A 103 -1.26 3.32 -9.44
C ASN A 103 -0.81 1.93 -8.97
N ARG A 104 -1.38 1.46 -7.86
CA ARG A 104 -1.08 0.16 -7.26
C ARG A 104 -1.33 -1.03 -8.20
N HIS A 105 -2.19 -0.88 -9.21
CA HIS A 105 -2.51 -1.93 -10.18
C HIS A 105 -1.80 -1.73 -11.54
N ALA A 106 -0.83 -0.81 -11.63
CA ALA A 106 -0.09 -0.60 -12.86
C ALA A 106 0.65 -1.89 -13.29
N PRO A 107 0.61 -2.27 -14.57
CA PRO A 107 1.36 -3.42 -15.06
C PRO A 107 2.86 -3.29 -14.75
N TYR A 108 3.48 -4.39 -14.33
CA TYR A 108 4.89 -4.51 -13.91
C TYR A 108 5.27 -3.75 -12.62
N VAL A 109 4.89 -2.49 -12.46
CA VAL A 109 5.43 -1.63 -11.38
C VAL A 109 4.46 -1.38 -10.24
N GLY A 110 3.19 -1.70 -10.41
CA GLY A 110 2.19 -1.55 -9.36
C GLY A 110 2.49 -2.48 -8.19
N GLU A 111 2.27 -2.00 -6.97
CA GLU A 111 2.40 -2.79 -5.74
C GLU A 111 1.59 -4.11 -5.78
N ASN A 112 0.45 -4.10 -6.49
CA ASN A 112 -0.42 -5.25 -6.64
C ASN A 112 -0.15 -6.06 -7.93
N ALA A 113 0.86 -5.71 -8.73
CA ALA A 113 1.17 -6.39 -9.99
C ALA A 113 1.67 -7.83 -9.76
N PHE A 114 2.30 -8.09 -8.61
CA PHE A 114 2.80 -9.40 -8.18
C PHE A 114 2.21 -9.82 -6.83
N ALA A 115 0.99 -9.36 -6.56
CA ALA A 115 0.29 -9.66 -5.32
C ALA A 115 -0.61 -10.89 -5.46
N HIS A 116 -0.48 -11.85 -4.53
CA HIS A 116 -1.25 -13.10 -4.52
C HIS A 116 -2.13 -13.19 -3.29
N LYS A 117 -3.45 -13.26 -3.48
CA LYS A 117 -4.43 -13.26 -2.38
C LYS A 117 -5.03 -14.64 -2.09
N GLY A 118 -5.42 -15.37 -3.13
CA GLY A 118 -6.10 -16.65 -2.97
C GLY A 118 -5.15 -17.73 -2.47
N GLY A 119 -5.55 -18.50 -1.45
CA GLY A 119 -4.68 -19.54 -0.86
C GLY A 119 -4.17 -20.59 -1.87
N LEU A 120 -4.95 -20.86 -2.93
CA LEU A 120 -4.50 -21.71 -4.04
C LEU A 120 -3.39 -21.04 -4.88
N HIS A 121 -3.51 -19.73 -5.14
CA HIS A 121 -2.48 -18.97 -5.86
C HIS A 121 -1.20 -18.91 -5.04
N VAL A 122 -1.31 -18.62 -3.74
CA VAL A 122 -0.15 -18.59 -2.82
C VAL A 122 0.57 -19.92 -2.81
N SER A 123 -0.14 -21.03 -2.57
CA SER A 123 0.48 -22.37 -2.55
C SER A 123 1.12 -22.77 -3.88
N ALA A 124 0.57 -22.32 -5.01
CA ALA A 124 1.13 -22.59 -6.32
C ALA A 124 2.40 -21.77 -6.58
N VAL A 125 2.39 -20.48 -6.23
CA VAL A 125 3.54 -19.57 -6.37
C VAL A 125 4.71 -19.99 -5.48
N GLU A 126 4.44 -20.49 -4.27
CA GLU A 126 5.47 -21.05 -3.38
C GLU A 126 6.20 -22.26 -4.00
N LYS A 127 5.50 -23.07 -4.80
CA LYS A 127 6.07 -24.25 -5.46
C LYS A 127 6.75 -23.91 -6.78
N ASP A 128 6.08 -23.12 -7.62
CA ASP A 128 6.60 -22.62 -8.88
C ASP A 128 6.01 -21.23 -9.15
N PRO A 129 6.80 -20.16 -8.94
CA PRO A 129 6.38 -18.78 -9.19
C PRO A 129 5.75 -18.55 -10.58
N ARG A 130 6.23 -19.26 -11.60
CA ARG A 130 5.80 -19.10 -13.00
C ARG A 130 4.34 -19.47 -13.24
N SER A 131 3.71 -20.14 -12.28
CA SER A 131 2.29 -20.49 -12.30
C SER A 131 1.38 -19.26 -12.33
N TYR A 132 1.78 -18.16 -11.68
CA TYR A 132 1.00 -16.92 -11.62
C TYR A 132 1.84 -15.65 -11.88
N GLU A 133 3.17 -15.74 -11.86
CA GLU A 133 4.06 -14.63 -12.16
C GLU A 133 4.56 -14.73 -13.58
N HIS A 134 4.14 -13.78 -14.42
CA HIS A 134 4.54 -13.79 -15.83
C HIS A 134 6.02 -13.44 -16.02
N VAL A 135 6.64 -12.71 -15.09
CA VAL A 135 8.09 -12.44 -15.02
C VAL A 135 8.51 -12.47 -13.55
N ALA A 136 9.80 -12.68 -13.27
CA ALA A 136 10.29 -12.51 -11.91
C ALA A 136 10.20 -11.02 -11.52
N PRO A 137 9.59 -10.66 -10.38
CA PRO A 137 9.30 -9.28 -10.03
C PRO A 137 10.57 -8.43 -9.88
N GLU A 138 11.68 -9.02 -9.46
CA GLU A 138 12.97 -8.35 -9.27
C GLU A 138 13.54 -7.82 -10.60
N GLN A 139 13.19 -8.45 -11.74
CA GLN A 139 13.62 -8.00 -13.07
C GLN A 139 13.05 -6.64 -13.47
N VAL A 140 12.00 -6.17 -12.79
CA VAL A 140 11.38 -4.86 -13.03
C VAL A 140 11.46 -3.94 -11.81
N GLY A 141 12.28 -4.30 -10.82
CA GLY A 141 12.44 -3.56 -9.57
C GLY A 141 11.24 -3.66 -8.63
N ASN A 142 10.43 -4.70 -8.78
CA ASN A 142 9.28 -4.97 -7.92
C ASN A 142 9.56 -6.21 -7.05
N HIS A 143 8.62 -6.58 -6.18
CA HIS A 143 8.71 -7.76 -5.34
C HIS A 143 7.37 -8.48 -5.26
N ARG A 144 7.41 -9.79 -4.96
CA ARG A 144 6.21 -10.57 -4.66
C ARG A 144 5.58 -10.09 -3.37
N LYS A 145 4.24 -10.03 -3.34
CA LYS A 145 3.46 -9.72 -2.14
C LYS A 145 2.38 -10.77 -1.90
N ILE A 146 2.18 -11.24 -0.68
CA ILE A 146 1.09 -12.17 -0.35
C ILE A 146 0.02 -11.42 0.47
N LEU A 147 -1.23 -11.41 -0.03
CA LEU A 147 -2.34 -10.64 0.55
C LEU A 147 -3.31 -11.54 1.35
N VAL A 148 -3.89 -10.99 2.40
CA VAL A 148 -4.88 -11.68 3.27
C VAL A 148 -6.30 -11.48 2.75
N SER A 149 -7.14 -12.51 2.81
CA SER A 149 -8.58 -12.37 2.62
C SER A 149 -9.36 -13.26 3.59
N ASP A 150 -10.68 -13.13 3.57
CA ASP A 150 -11.68 -14.07 4.10
C ASP A 150 -11.46 -15.57 3.77
N GLN A 151 -10.66 -15.86 2.75
CA GLN A 151 -10.21 -17.19 2.33
C GLN A 151 -8.79 -17.50 2.84
N ALA A 152 -8.27 -16.74 3.82
CA ALA A 152 -6.96 -16.89 4.40
C ALA A 152 -6.84 -18.28 5.01
N GLY A 153 -6.28 -19.17 4.19
CA GLY A 153 -5.85 -20.47 4.65
C GLY A 153 -4.65 -20.33 5.56
N ARG A 154 -4.30 -21.46 6.18
CA ARG A 154 -3.10 -21.61 6.98
C ARG A 154 -1.82 -21.16 6.24
N ALA A 155 -1.76 -21.38 4.93
CA ALA A 155 -0.64 -20.96 4.08
C ALA A 155 -0.45 -19.43 4.04
N ASN A 156 -1.52 -18.66 3.91
CA ASN A 156 -1.43 -17.19 3.87
C ASN A 156 -0.90 -16.63 5.20
N VAL A 157 -1.38 -17.16 6.32
CA VAL A 157 -0.89 -16.75 7.65
C VAL A 157 0.57 -17.12 7.85
N LEU A 158 0.99 -18.32 7.40
CA LEU A 158 2.40 -18.74 7.45
C LEU A 158 3.30 -17.84 6.60
N ALA A 159 2.87 -17.47 5.39
CA ALA A 159 3.62 -16.57 4.53
C ALA A 159 3.82 -15.19 5.15
N LEU A 160 2.77 -14.59 5.71
CA LEU A 160 2.89 -13.30 6.40
C LEU A 160 3.76 -13.35 7.65
N LEU A 161 3.64 -14.45 8.40
CA LEU A 161 4.50 -14.68 9.56
C LEU A 161 5.97 -14.70 9.13
N ASP A 162 6.30 -15.33 8.00
CA ASP A 162 7.65 -15.33 7.45
C ASP A 162 8.10 -13.92 7.02
N GLU A 163 7.23 -13.14 6.35
CA GLU A 163 7.51 -11.74 5.94
C GLU A 163 7.89 -10.84 7.14
N VAL A 164 7.28 -11.06 8.31
CA VAL A 164 7.58 -10.29 9.54
C VAL A 164 8.64 -10.97 10.44
N GLY A 165 9.29 -12.03 9.95
CA GLY A 165 10.36 -12.75 10.64
C GLY A 165 9.91 -13.62 11.82
N LEU A 166 8.65 -14.05 11.84
CA LEU A 166 8.05 -14.95 12.83
C LEU A 166 7.90 -16.37 12.27
N ALA A 167 9.00 -17.12 12.17
CA ALA A 167 8.94 -18.47 11.64
C ALA A 167 8.22 -19.44 12.59
N LEU A 168 7.11 -20.03 12.14
CA LEU A 168 6.39 -21.11 12.82
C LEU A 168 6.32 -22.37 11.95
N ALA A 169 6.34 -23.53 12.59
CA ALA A 169 6.13 -24.79 11.90
C ALA A 169 4.69 -24.85 11.34
N ALA A 170 4.55 -25.44 10.16
CA ALA A 170 3.27 -25.53 9.47
C ALA A 170 2.23 -26.40 10.19
N ASP A 171 2.55 -27.10 11.28
CA ASP A 171 1.65 -27.87 12.14
C ASP A 171 1.47 -27.25 13.54
N ASP A 172 2.11 -26.12 13.82
CA ASP A 172 2.00 -25.43 15.10
C ASP A 172 0.53 -25.00 15.38
N PRO A 173 -0.04 -25.36 16.54
CA PRO A 173 -1.43 -25.05 16.87
C PRO A 173 -1.71 -23.54 16.93
N ARG A 174 -0.69 -22.70 17.23
CA ARG A 174 -0.83 -21.24 17.31
C ARG A 174 -1.14 -20.61 15.96
N VAL A 175 -0.70 -21.22 14.87
CA VAL A 175 -1.07 -20.78 13.51
C VAL A 175 -2.58 -20.91 13.31
N GLY A 176 -3.20 -21.97 13.84
CA GLY A 176 -4.66 -22.13 13.79
C GLY A 176 -5.38 -21.07 14.60
N GLN A 177 -4.86 -20.72 15.78
CA GLN A 177 -5.40 -19.63 16.60
C GLN A 177 -5.30 -18.28 15.88
N LEU A 178 -4.18 -18.00 15.22
CA LEU A 178 -3.99 -16.77 14.46
C LEU A 178 -4.93 -16.68 13.26
N VAL A 179 -5.16 -17.79 12.55
CA VAL A 179 -6.17 -17.86 11.47
C VAL A 179 -7.56 -17.50 12.00
N GLU A 180 -7.98 -18.10 13.11
CA GLU A 180 -9.30 -17.82 13.68
C GLU A 180 -9.42 -16.39 14.22
N LEU A 181 -8.34 -15.84 14.79
CA LEU A 181 -8.29 -14.44 15.23
C LEU A 181 -8.40 -13.46 14.06
N VAL A 182 -7.69 -13.72 12.96
CA VAL A 182 -7.77 -12.92 11.73
C VAL A 182 -9.19 -12.95 11.18
N LYS A 183 -9.81 -14.15 11.07
CA LYS A 183 -11.21 -14.27 10.62
C LYS A 183 -12.18 -13.52 11.52
N ALA A 184 -12.03 -13.61 12.83
CA ALA A 184 -12.87 -12.89 13.78
C ALA A 184 -12.78 -11.37 13.56
N ARG A 185 -11.57 -10.84 13.39
CA ARG A 185 -11.35 -9.42 13.11
C ARG A 185 -11.88 -8.99 11.74
N GLU A 186 -11.76 -9.84 10.71
CA GLU A 186 -12.35 -9.55 9.40
C GLU A 186 -13.88 -9.44 9.46
N LEU A 187 -14.56 -10.26 10.27
CA LEU A 187 -16.00 -10.13 10.54
C LEU A 187 -16.36 -8.82 11.24
N GLU A 188 -15.45 -8.26 12.04
CA GLU A 188 -15.59 -6.93 12.65
C GLU A 188 -15.27 -5.78 11.67
N GLY A 189 -14.84 -6.10 10.45
CA GLY A 189 -14.56 -5.15 9.39
C GLY A 189 -13.08 -4.82 9.17
N TYR A 190 -12.16 -5.48 9.87
CA TYR A 190 -10.72 -5.31 9.62
C TYR A 190 -10.32 -5.84 8.24
N THR A 191 -9.16 -5.37 7.77
CA THR A 191 -8.43 -6.01 6.66
C THR A 191 -6.95 -5.89 6.98
N TYR A 192 -6.25 -7.02 6.94
CA TYR A 192 -4.79 -7.02 7.09
C TYR A 192 -4.08 -6.88 5.73
N ASP A 193 -4.84 -6.98 4.63
CA ASP A 193 -4.41 -6.61 3.27
C ASP A 193 -4.09 -5.11 3.19
N GLY A 194 -2.80 -4.79 3.01
CA GLY A 194 -2.30 -3.41 2.98
C GLY A 194 -2.22 -2.76 4.36
N ALA A 195 -2.28 -3.53 5.44
CA ALA A 195 -2.09 -3.07 6.82
C ALA A 195 -1.14 -4.02 7.58
N GLU A 196 0.03 -4.23 7.00
CA GLU A 196 1.02 -5.23 7.42
C GLU A 196 1.48 -5.00 8.86
N ALA A 197 1.61 -3.74 9.29
CA ALA A 197 2.00 -3.42 10.66
C ALA A 197 0.95 -3.85 11.70
N SER A 198 -0.34 -3.67 11.42
CA SER A 198 -1.40 -4.15 12.31
C SER A 198 -1.45 -5.68 12.36
N PHE A 199 -1.15 -6.37 11.26
CA PHE A 199 -1.02 -7.83 11.27
C PHE A 199 0.17 -8.28 12.11
N GLU A 200 1.34 -7.65 11.91
CA GLU A 200 2.55 -7.97 12.68
C GLU A 200 2.30 -7.81 14.19
N LEU A 201 1.67 -6.72 14.61
CA LEU A 201 1.32 -6.51 16.01
C LEU A 201 0.35 -7.56 16.55
N LEU A 202 -0.67 -7.93 15.77
CA LEU A 202 -1.60 -9.00 16.13
C LEU A 202 -0.86 -10.33 16.35
N ALA A 203 0.01 -10.70 15.40
CA ALA A 203 0.79 -11.94 15.45
C ALA A 203 1.77 -11.95 16.62
N ARG A 204 2.56 -10.88 16.81
CA ARG A 204 3.50 -10.75 17.93
C ARG A 204 2.80 -10.78 19.27
N GLY A 205 1.66 -10.10 19.40
CA GLY A 205 0.86 -10.09 20.61
C GLY A 205 0.44 -11.51 21.04
N LEU A 206 0.08 -12.36 20.08
CA LEU A 206 -0.29 -13.75 20.34
C LEU A 206 0.91 -14.66 20.58
N LEU A 207 2.01 -14.47 19.83
CA LEU A 207 3.11 -15.44 19.75
C LEU A 207 4.28 -15.17 20.70
N GLU A 208 4.63 -13.90 20.87
CA GLU A 208 5.82 -13.46 21.63
C GLU A 208 5.42 -12.66 22.89
N GLY A 209 4.22 -12.08 22.88
CA GLY A 209 3.80 -11.08 23.84
C GLY A 209 4.35 -9.71 23.45
N LEU A 210 3.49 -8.69 23.44
CA LEU A 210 3.91 -7.30 23.21
C LEU A 210 4.03 -6.54 24.53
N PRO A 211 5.07 -5.70 24.71
CA PRO A 211 5.12 -4.78 25.82
C PRO A 211 3.91 -3.83 25.81
N GLU A 212 3.33 -3.60 26.99
CA GLU A 212 2.29 -2.59 27.16
C GLU A 212 2.94 -1.19 27.20
N TYR A 213 3.10 -0.56 26.03
CA TYR A 213 3.72 0.77 25.93
C TYR A 213 2.88 1.86 26.59
N PHE A 214 1.56 1.78 26.44
CA PHE A 214 0.57 2.66 27.05
C PHE A 214 -0.81 2.00 27.07
N VAL A 215 -1.69 2.49 27.95
CA VAL A 215 -3.10 2.07 28.03
C VAL A 215 -3.98 3.29 27.96
N LEU A 216 -4.96 3.27 27.06
CA LEU A 216 -6.01 4.29 27.03
C LEU A 216 -7.11 3.93 28.02
N ASP A 217 -7.33 4.79 29.03
CA ASP A 217 -8.46 4.66 29.94
C ASP A 217 -9.73 5.29 29.33
N THR A 218 -9.60 6.47 28.72
CA THR A 218 -10.71 7.17 28.05
C THR A 218 -10.21 8.29 27.14
N TYR A 219 -10.94 8.58 26.07
CA TYR A 219 -10.85 9.84 25.35
C TYR A 219 -12.24 10.47 25.20
N ARG A 220 -12.27 11.78 25.00
CA ARG A 220 -13.42 12.56 24.59
C ARG A 220 -12.97 13.51 23.50
N VAL A 221 -13.72 13.57 22.41
CA VAL A 221 -13.51 14.55 21.35
C VAL A 221 -14.74 15.45 21.24
N ILE A 222 -14.52 16.75 21.15
CA ILE A 222 -15.55 17.77 20.94
C ILE A 222 -15.24 18.46 19.63
N ASP A 223 -16.16 18.36 18.67
CA ASP A 223 -16.09 19.08 17.41
C ASP A 223 -16.98 20.32 17.48
N GLU A 224 -16.39 21.50 17.31
CA GLU A 224 -17.08 22.78 17.22
C GLU A 224 -17.05 23.29 15.79
N ARG A 225 -18.23 23.57 15.23
CA ARG A 225 -18.40 24.31 13.99
C ARG A 225 -19.13 25.62 14.29
N ARG A 226 -18.43 26.75 14.17
CA ARG A 226 -19.01 28.08 14.39
C ARG A 226 -18.76 29.04 13.23
N LEU A 227 -19.63 30.04 13.12
CA LEU A 227 -19.47 31.16 12.21
C LEU A 227 -19.03 32.39 13.02
N THR A 228 -17.82 32.89 12.76
CA THR A 228 -17.23 34.04 13.46
C THR A 228 -16.89 35.11 12.43
N GLU A 229 -17.52 36.29 12.52
CA GLU A 229 -17.30 37.41 11.58
C GLU A 229 -17.46 37.02 10.10
N GLY A 230 -18.39 36.11 9.81
CA GLY A 230 -18.63 35.60 8.45
C GLY A 230 -17.64 34.52 7.99
N GLN A 231 -16.64 34.15 8.80
CA GLN A 231 -15.73 33.05 8.55
C GLN A 231 -16.17 31.77 9.26
N LEU A 232 -16.13 30.65 8.54
CA LEU A 232 -16.40 29.34 9.12
C LEU A 232 -15.16 28.85 9.85
N VAL A 233 -15.31 28.57 11.14
CA VAL A 233 -14.27 27.98 11.99
C VAL A 233 -14.72 26.58 12.38
N THR A 234 -13.85 25.60 12.13
CA THR A 234 -14.00 24.22 12.61
C THR A 234 -12.81 23.88 13.50
N LEU A 235 -13.09 23.47 14.73
CA LEU A 235 -12.09 23.12 15.73
C LEU A 235 -12.47 21.79 16.37
N SER A 236 -11.49 20.93 16.58
CA SER A 236 -11.67 19.69 17.34
C SER A 236 -10.77 19.74 18.57
N GLU A 237 -11.35 19.52 19.75
CA GLU A 237 -10.60 19.36 21.00
C GLU A 237 -10.67 17.89 21.45
N ALA A 238 -9.53 17.29 21.75
CA ALA A 238 -9.45 15.96 22.33
C ALA A 238 -8.90 16.03 23.75
N THR A 239 -9.66 15.48 24.71
CA THR A 239 -9.22 15.23 26.08
C THR A 239 -9.03 13.73 26.27
N MET A 240 -7.91 13.30 26.86
CA MET A 240 -7.66 11.87 27.09
C MET A 240 -6.99 11.56 28.42
N LYS A 241 -7.25 10.35 28.90
CA LYS A 241 -6.61 9.73 30.06
C LYS A 241 -5.85 8.50 29.57
N VAL A 242 -4.53 8.56 29.65
CA VAL A 242 -3.63 7.50 29.19
C VAL A 242 -2.67 7.13 30.30
N ARG A 243 -2.41 5.84 30.49
CA ARG A 243 -1.38 5.34 31.40
C ARG A 243 -0.11 5.03 30.63
N VAL A 244 1.02 5.55 31.12
CA VAL A 244 2.36 5.27 30.57
C VAL A 244 3.25 4.83 31.72
N GLY A 245 3.80 3.61 31.65
CA GLY A 245 4.58 3.03 32.75
C GLY A 245 3.82 3.00 34.08
N GLY A 246 2.50 2.75 34.04
CA GLY A 246 1.62 2.72 35.21
C GLY A 246 1.20 4.08 35.77
N ARG A 247 1.71 5.20 35.25
CA ARG A 247 1.32 6.56 35.67
C ARG A 247 0.21 7.10 34.79
N LEU A 248 -0.83 7.67 35.40
CA LEU A 248 -1.93 8.29 34.68
C LEU A 248 -1.55 9.70 34.21
N HIS A 249 -1.70 9.94 32.91
CA HIS A 249 -1.57 11.23 32.26
C HIS A 249 -2.94 11.71 31.79
N MET A 250 -3.23 12.98 32.02
CA MET A 250 -4.41 13.66 31.47
C MET A 250 -3.93 14.74 30.52
N THR A 251 -4.28 14.63 29.25
CA THR A 251 -3.82 15.55 28.20
C THR A 251 -5.01 16.12 27.43
N VAL A 252 -4.81 17.33 26.90
CA VAL A 252 -5.80 18.06 26.10
C VAL A 252 -5.05 18.69 24.92
N ALA A 253 -5.58 18.51 23.72
CA ALA A 253 -5.05 19.18 22.54
C ALA A 253 -6.17 19.57 21.56
N GLU A 254 -5.91 20.64 20.83
CA GLU A 254 -6.75 21.13 19.75
C GLU A 254 -6.11 20.78 18.40
N GLY A 255 -6.93 20.40 17.43
CA GLY A 255 -6.51 20.09 16.08
C GLY A 255 -7.51 20.57 15.03
N ASN A 256 -7.09 20.57 13.78
CA ASN A 256 -7.94 20.86 12.62
C ASN A 256 -8.97 19.75 12.29
N GLY A 257 -9.04 18.72 13.13
CA GLY A 257 -9.98 17.60 13.03
C GLY A 257 -9.81 16.65 14.22
N PRO A 258 -10.78 15.74 14.45
CA PRO A 258 -10.82 14.90 15.65
C PRO A 258 -9.60 13.97 15.76
N VAL A 259 -9.15 13.42 14.63
CA VAL A 259 -7.99 12.53 14.56
C VAL A 259 -6.68 13.27 14.88
N HIS A 260 -6.53 14.49 14.36
CA HIS A 260 -5.35 15.30 14.65
C HIS A 260 -5.31 15.73 16.12
N ALA A 261 -6.45 16.12 16.69
CA ALA A 261 -6.54 16.45 18.11
C ALA A 261 -6.17 15.23 19.00
N LEU A 262 -6.65 14.03 18.66
CA LEU A 262 -6.29 12.78 19.34
C LEU A 262 -4.79 12.49 19.25
N ASP A 263 -4.18 12.60 18.07
CA ASP A 263 -2.74 12.39 17.88
C ASP A 263 -1.90 13.36 18.74
N LEU A 264 -2.23 14.65 18.72
CA LEU A 264 -1.54 15.65 19.52
C LEU A 264 -1.68 15.39 21.02
N ALA A 265 -2.89 15.09 21.49
CA ALA A 265 -3.14 14.80 22.91
C ALA A 265 -2.41 13.53 23.36
N LEU A 266 -2.35 12.50 22.50
CA LEU A 266 -1.63 11.25 22.82
C LEU A 266 -0.13 11.51 22.88
N ARG A 267 0.42 12.25 21.92
CA ARG A 267 1.84 12.61 21.89
C ARG A 267 2.26 13.40 23.12
N GLN A 268 1.42 14.30 23.65
CA GLN A 268 1.72 15.00 24.91
C GLN A 268 1.94 14.02 26.08
N ALA A 269 1.22 12.89 26.12
CA ALA A 269 1.40 11.87 27.15
C ALA A 269 2.62 10.98 26.89
N LEU A 270 2.88 10.64 25.62
CA LEU A 270 3.89 9.65 25.25
C LEU A 270 5.31 10.21 25.07
N LEU A 271 5.46 11.45 24.59
CA LEU A 271 6.75 12.00 24.16
C LEU A 271 7.81 12.05 25.27
N ALA A 272 7.40 12.23 26.52
CA ALA A 272 8.31 12.22 27.66
C ALA A 272 8.96 10.84 27.88
N ALA A 273 8.20 9.76 27.68
CA ALA A 273 8.69 8.39 27.80
C ALA A 273 9.32 7.89 26.50
N TYR A 274 8.83 8.35 25.35
CA TYR A 274 9.23 7.89 24.03
C TYR A 274 9.55 9.06 23.07
N PRO A 275 10.69 9.75 23.25
CA PRO A 275 11.06 10.91 22.43
C PRO A 275 11.17 10.60 20.93
N ALA A 276 11.47 9.35 20.56
CA ALA A 276 11.58 8.92 19.16
C ALA A 276 10.27 9.11 18.36
N LEU A 277 9.12 9.24 19.03
CA LEU A 277 7.84 9.49 18.36
C LEU A 277 7.79 10.85 17.63
N THR A 278 8.69 11.80 17.93
CA THR A 278 8.79 13.07 17.16
C THR A 278 9.10 12.84 15.67
N GLU A 279 9.72 11.72 15.34
CA GLU A 279 10.07 11.35 13.96
C GLU A 279 8.89 10.73 13.19
N LEU A 280 7.84 10.28 13.89
CA LEU A 280 6.69 9.62 13.28
C LEU A 280 5.76 10.62 12.61
N GLN A 281 5.55 10.46 11.31
CA GLN A 281 4.67 11.29 10.50
C GLN A 281 3.56 10.45 9.88
N LEU A 282 2.32 10.92 9.98
CA LEU A 282 1.20 10.38 9.22
C LEU A 282 1.28 10.93 7.79
N THR A 283 1.41 10.03 6.81
CA THR A 283 1.59 10.39 5.39
C THR A 283 0.34 10.15 4.53
N ASP A 284 -0.56 9.26 4.94
CA ASP A 284 -1.84 9.04 4.27
C ASP A 284 -2.93 8.60 5.26
N TYR A 285 -4.17 8.94 4.94
CA TYR A 285 -5.36 8.65 5.75
C TYR A 285 -6.51 8.26 4.82
N LYS A 286 -6.97 7.01 4.91
CA LYS A 286 -8.03 6.46 4.05
C LYS A 286 -9.18 5.92 4.88
N VAL A 287 -10.40 6.32 4.53
CA VAL A 287 -11.65 5.83 5.13
C VAL A 287 -12.44 5.05 4.10
N ARG A 288 -12.91 3.85 4.46
CA ARG A 288 -13.78 3.02 3.63
C ARG A 288 -15.01 2.59 4.41
N ILE A 289 -16.17 2.68 3.77
CA ILE A 289 -17.42 2.18 4.30
C ILE A 289 -17.63 0.76 3.74
N LEU A 290 -17.89 -0.22 4.61
CA LEU A 290 -17.93 -1.62 4.21
C LEU A 290 -19.33 -2.08 3.79
N GLU A 291 -20.34 -1.69 4.56
CA GLU A 291 -21.74 -2.07 4.31
C GLU A 291 -22.59 -0.83 4.03
N SER A 292 -22.67 -0.45 2.76
CA SER A 292 -23.45 0.71 2.32
C SER A 292 -24.93 0.64 2.70
N ALA A 293 -25.47 -0.58 2.89
CA ALA A 293 -26.87 -0.81 3.25
C ALA A 293 -27.24 -0.31 4.65
N ALA A 294 -26.28 -0.24 5.58
CA ALA A 294 -26.49 0.25 6.95
C ALA A 294 -26.49 1.80 7.05
N GLY A 295 -26.25 2.51 5.94
CA GLY A 295 -26.26 3.97 5.90
C GLY A 295 -25.25 4.59 6.88
N THR A 296 -25.71 5.53 7.70
CA THR A 296 -24.86 6.22 8.70
C THR A 296 -24.39 5.32 9.85
N GLY A 297 -24.92 4.10 9.99
CA GLY A 297 -24.50 3.13 10.99
C GLY A 297 -23.49 2.10 10.47
N ALA A 298 -23.03 2.24 9.23
CA ALA A 298 -22.13 1.29 8.60
C ALA A 298 -20.77 1.23 9.31
N VAL A 299 -20.19 0.02 9.35
CA VAL A 299 -18.83 -0.17 9.82
C VAL A 299 -17.88 0.61 8.92
N THR A 300 -17.07 1.43 9.57
CA THR A 300 -16.07 2.27 8.95
C THR A 300 -14.70 1.65 9.19
N ARG A 301 -13.95 1.46 8.11
CA ARG A 301 -12.56 1.01 8.13
C ARG A 301 -11.65 2.21 7.88
N VAL A 302 -10.68 2.41 8.76
CA VAL A 302 -9.66 3.45 8.64
C VAL A 302 -8.31 2.79 8.40
N MET A 303 -7.57 3.27 7.41
CA MET A 303 -6.19 2.88 7.15
C MET A 303 -5.29 4.11 7.26
N LEU A 304 -4.20 3.98 8.02
CA LEU A 304 -3.21 5.02 8.23
C LEU A 304 -1.87 4.58 7.67
N GLU A 305 -1.27 5.39 6.79
CA GLU A 305 0.11 5.18 6.36
C GLU A 305 1.03 6.14 7.09
N CYS A 306 2.02 5.61 7.80
CA CYS A 306 3.01 6.38 8.54
C CYS A 306 4.40 6.21 7.93
N SER A 307 5.26 7.20 8.17
CA SER A 307 6.69 7.11 7.93
C SER A 307 7.50 7.66 9.09
N ASP A 308 8.77 7.26 9.18
CA ASP A 308 9.74 7.84 10.13
C ASP A 308 10.92 8.53 9.43
N ALA A 309 11.85 9.05 10.22
CA ALA A 309 13.06 9.71 9.75
C ALA A 309 13.97 8.79 8.89
N SER A 310 13.86 7.47 9.04
CA SER A 310 14.58 6.48 8.22
C SER A 310 13.91 6.23 6.86
N ARG A 311 12.79 6.91 6.57
CA ARG A 311 11.91 6.71 5.40
C ARG A 311 11.27 5.32 5.34
N ARG A 312 11.29 4.56 6.43
CA ARG A 312 10.47 3.36 6.55
C ARG A 312 9.01 3.78 6.51
N ARG A 313 8.21 3.10 5.69
CA ARG A 313 6.76 3.31 5.61
C ARG A 313 6.04 2.06 6.11
N TRP A 314 4.92 2.25 6.78
CA TRP A 314 4.07 1.15 7.23
C TRP A 314 2.62 1.61 7.28
N THR A 315 1.70 0.65 7.17
CA THR A 315 0.27 0.93 7.20
C THR A 315 -0.42 0.12 8.30
N THR A 316 -1.33 0.77 9.01
CA THR A 316 -2.16 0.18 10.06
C THR A 316 -3.64 0.34 9.77
N VAL A 317 -4.47 -0.46 10.43
CA VAL A 317 -5.92 -0.50 10.21
C VAL A 317 -6.68 -0.45 11.53
N GLY A 318 -7.84 0.20 11.49
CA GLY A 318 -8.86 0.12 12.53
C GLY A 318 -10.24 -0.02 11.90
N ALA A 319 -11.17 -0.65 12.62
CA ALA A 319 -12.53 -0.86 12.14
C ALA A 319 -13.53 -0.68 13.28
N SER A 320 -14.52 0.18 13.05
CA SER A 320 -15.56 0.50 14.02
C SER A 320 -16.75 1.16 13.33
N SER A 321 -17.94 1.05 13.90
CA SER A 321 -19.09 1.88 13.49
C SER A 321 -18.88 3.36 13.82
N ASN A 322 -17.89 3.69 14.66
CA ASN A 322 -17.46 5.05 14.96
C ASN A 322 -16.11 5.34 14.27
N VAL A 323 -16.09 6.28 13.32
CA VAL A 323 -14.88 6.67 12.58
C VAL A 323 -13.75 7.17 13.49
N ILE A 324 -14.06 7.83 14.61
CA ILE A 324 -13.07 8.32 15.57
C ILE A 324 -12.41 7.13 16.29
N GLU A 325 -13.19 6.12 16.67
CA GLU A 325 -12.68 4.90 17.28
C GLU A 325 -11.85 4.07 16.29
N ALA A 326 -12.31 3.92 15.05
CA ALA A 326 -11.53 3.25 14.01
C ALA A 326 -10.19 3.98 13.75
N SER A 327 -10.20 5.31 13.78
CA SER A 327 -8.99 6.12 13.65
C SER A 327 -8.06 5.96 14.84
N TRP A 328 -8.60 5.90 16.07
CA TRP A 328 -7.85 5.65 17.28
C TRP A 328 -7.13 4.29 17.24
N GLN A 329 -7.84 3.22 16.85
CA GLN A 329 -7.26 1.87 16.74
C GLN A 329 -6.07 1.85 15.78
N ALA A 330 -6.25 2.39 14.58
CA ALA A 330 -5.18 2.46 13.58
C ALA A 330 -3.98 3.32 14.07
N LEU A 331 -4.26 4.44 14.74
CA LEU A 331 -3.22 5.34 15.26
C LEU A 331 -2.43 4.69 16.41
N SER A 332 -3.13 4.00 17.31
CA SER A 332 -2.52 3.25 18.40
C SER A 332 -1.58 2.18 17.86
N ASP A 333 -2.03 1.38 16.90
CA ASP A 333 -1.18 0.39 16.22
C ASP A 333 0.03 1.05 15.55
N ALA A 334 -0.15 2.20 14.89
CA ALA A 334 0.96 2.86 14.18
C ALA A 334 2.07 3.30 15.14
N ILE A 335 1.69 3.78 16.32
CA ILE A 335 2.63 4.20 17.38
C ILE A 335 3.29 2.97 18.01
N VAL A 336 2.52 1.94 18.38
CA VAL A 336 3.05 0.71 18.98
C VAL A 336 4.05 0.03 18.03
N TYR A 337 3.75 -0.03 16.74
CA TYR A 337 4.63 -0.58 15.72
C TYR A 337 5.99 0.13 15.70
N LYS A 338 6.01 1.48 15.69
CA LYS A 338 7.25 2.24 15.77
C LYS A 338 8.02 1.95 17.06
N LEU A 339 7.35 2.00 18.21
CA LEU A 339 8.00 1.77 19.50
C LEU A 339 8.61 0.37 19.60
N TRP A 340 7.93 -0.63 19.05
CA TRP A 340 8.43 -2.00 18.99
C TRP A 340 9.69 -2.11 18.13
N HIS A 341 9.67 -1.58 16.91
CA HIS A 341 10.84 -1.64 16.03
C HIS A 341 12.01 -0.80 16.54
N ASP A 342 11.76 0.38 17.12
CA ASP A 342 12.83 1.22 17.67
C ASP A 342 13.54 0.55 18.86
N ALA A 343 12.81 -0.25 19.65
CA ALA A 343 13.39 -1.02 20.75
C ALA A 343 14.21 -2.21 20.24
N HIS A 344 13.70 -2.94 19.24
CA HIS A 344 14.35 -4.15 18.71
C HIS A 344 15.48 -3.86 17.71
N ALA A 345 15.50 -2.68 17.08
CA ALA A 345 16.66 -2.20 16.34
C ALA A 345 17.85 -1.90 17.27
N ARG A 346 17.59 -1.37 18.47
CA ARG A 346 18.63 -1.08 19.48
C ARG A 346 19.18 -2.33 20.16
N GLY A 347 18.40 -3.42 20.25
CA GLY A 347 18.84 -4.70 20.81
C GLY A 347 19.72 -5.55 19.88
N ARG A 348 19.90 -5.15 18.61
CA ARG A 348 20.73 -5.84 17.61
C ARG A 348 22.07 -5.15 17.32
N ALA A 349 22.37 -4.04 18.02
CA ALA A 349 23.58 -3.24 17.86
C ALA A 349 24.67 -3.59 18.88
#